data_AF-A0A2E1XHF5-F1
#
_entry.id   AF-A0A2E1XHF5-F1
#
_cell.length_a   1.000
_cell.length_b   1.000
_cell.length_c   1.000
_cell.angle_alpha   90.00
_cell.angle_beta   90.00
_cell.angle_gamma   90.00
#
_symmetry.space_group_name_H-M   'P 1'
#
loop_
_entity.id
_entity.type
_entity.pdbx_description
1 polymer ?
#
loop_
_entity_poly.entity_id
_entity_poly.type
_entity_poly.pdbx_seq_one_letter_code
_entity_poly.pdbx_strand_id
1 'polypeptide(L)'
;MINASAMRFACAMTAIALMTAGCGISKAVGGKQVPDEFAIATKAPLVVPPDYALRPPRPGETRPQELSPSERAQQVLLGDASAQPPSTGEQMLLRKANAFGVDPSIRQLLAAENGGRGEKDRSLANQIMFWKFDGDKVDDSAAPLQVDNPEEWMAARDKAIKAVIGDEGEVEIKDSKSLGLPGVF
;
A
#
# COMPACT_ATOMS: atom_id res chain seq x y z
N MET A 1 49.05 7.64 -24.00
CA MET A 1 48.24 6.41 -24.13
C MET A 1 47.88 5.96 -22.73
N ILE A 2 46.61 6.09 -22.32
CA ILE A 2 46.19 5.77 -20.96
C ILE A 2 46.03 4.25 -20.87
N ASN A 3 46.82 3.60 -20.02
CA ASN A 3 46.84 2.15 -19.90
C ASN A 3 45.46 1.63 -19.45
N ALA A 4 44.94 0.62 -20.12
CA ALA A 4 43.60 0.05 -19.86
C ALA A 4 43.42 -0.43 -18.40
N SER A 5 44.51 -0.76 -17.71
CA SER A 5 44.50 -1.07 -16.27
C SER A 5 44.15 0.16 -15.43
N ALA A 6 44.72 1.32 -15.73
CA ALA A 6 44.43 2.57 -15.01
C ALA A 6 42.98 3.03 -15.19
N MET A 7 42.40 2.83 -16.37
CA MET A 7 41.00 3.14 -16.63
C MET A 7 40.04 2.19 -15.89
N ARG A 8 40.40 0.91 -15.76
CA ARG A 8 39.63 -0.07 -14.96
C ARG A 8 39.66 0.26 -13.47
N PHE A 9 40.82 0.64 -12.94
CA PHE A 9 40.95 1.09 -11.55
C PHE A 9 40.16 2.37 -11.28
N ALA A 10 40.19 3.33 -12.20
CA ALA A 10 39.41 4.57 -12.08
C ALA A 10 37.90 4.30 -12.07
N CYS A 11 37.39 3.43 -12.97
CA CYS A 11 35.99 3.03 -12.98
C CYS A 11 35.57 2.23 -11.73
N ALA A 12 36.45 1.37 -11.20
CA ALA A 12 36.17 0.63 -9.97
C ALA A 12 36.08 1.56 -8.75
N MET A 13 36.96 2.57 -8.66
CA MET A 13 36.95 3.56 -7.58
C MET A 13 35.72 4.47 -7.63
N THR A 14 35.30 4.91 -8.83
CA THR A 14 34.07 5.70 -8.98
C THR A 14 32.81 4.88 -8.69
N ALA A 15 32.77 3.60 -9.06
CA ALA A 15 31.66 2.71 -8.71
C ALA A 15 31.51 2.53 -7.19
N ILE A 16 32.62 2.35 -6.46
CA ILE A 16 32.61 2.23 -4.99
C ILE A 16 32.16 3.53 -4.32
N ALA A 17 32.58 4.69 -4.85
CA ALA A 17 32.15 6.00 -4.35
C ALA A 17 30.64 6.22 -4.54
N LEU A 18 30.07 5.81 -5.68
CA LEU A 18 28.63 5.90 -5.95
C LEU A 18 27.81 4.95 -5.06
N MET A 19 28.34 3.76 -4.73
CA MET A 19 27.66 2.82 -3.83
C MET A 19 27.60 3.27 -2.37
N THR A 20 28.52 4.15 -1.93
CA THR A 20 28.56 4.64 -0.55
C THR A 20 27.78 5.93 -0.33
N ALA A 21 27.43 6.66 -1.39
CA ALA A 21 26.63 7.89 -1.32
C ALA A 21 25.15 7.68 -0.93
N GLY A 22 24.66 6.42 -0.94
CA GLY A 22 23.27 6.07 -0.59
C GLY A 22 23.06 5.55 0.83
N CYS A 23 24.12 5.36 1.63
CA CYS A 23 23.97 4.89 3.00
C CYS A 23 23.62 6.07 3.91
N GLY A 24 22.46 6.00 4.59
CA GLY A 24 21.89 7.06 5.42
C GLY A 24 22.72 7.41 6.66
N ILE A 25 23.87 8.06 6.45
CA ILE A 25 24.71 8.65 7.50
C ILE A 25 23.92 9.70 8.31
N SER A 26 22.86 10.26 7.74
CA SER A 26 21.92 11.15 8.41
C SER A 26 21.16 10.51 9.59
N LYS A 27 21.02 9.17 9.63
CA LYS A 27 20.46 8.45 10.79
C LYS A 27 21.51 8.10 11.85
N ALA A 28 22.77 7.96 11.47
CA ALA A 28 23.86 7.60 12.38
C ALA A 28 24.49 8.83 13.08
N VAL A 29 24.46 10.00 12.43
CA VAL A 29 24.93 11.26 13.01
C VAL A 29 23.77 11.97 13.71
N GLY A 30 23.37 11.46 14.88
CA GLY A 30 22.77 12.27 15.96
C GLY A 30 21.53 13.11 15.65
N GLY A 31 20.76 12.80 14.60
CA GLY A 31 19.46 13.41 14.34
C GLY A 31 18.46 12.95 15.40
N LYS A 32 18.43 13.65 16.54
CA LYS A 32 17.36 13.47 17.53
C LYS A 32 16.05 13.78 16.82
N GLN A 33 15.27 12.75 16.50
CA GLN A 33 13.84 12.92 16.27
C GLN A 33 13.26 13.37 17.60
N VAL A 34 13.14 14.68 17.77
CA VAL A 34 12.48 15.27 18.94
C VAL A 34 11.03 14.78 18.91
N PRO A 35 10.55 14.17 20.01
CA PRO A 35 9.15 13.76 20.09
C PRO A 35 8.26 14.98 19.87
N ASP A 36 7.22 14.83 19.07
CA ASP A 36 6.26 15.90 18.76
C ASP A 36 5.55 16.36 20.04
N GLU A 37 5.89 17.56 20.52
CA GLU A 37 5.30 18.15 21.72
C GLU A 37 3.79 18.44 21.61
N PHE A 38 3.21 18.39 20.41
CA PHE A 38 1.78 18.57 20.18
C PHE A 38 1.01 17.25 19.99
N ALA A 39 1.70 16.11 20.03
CA ALA A 39 1.06 14.81 19.94
C ALA A 39 0.26 14.49 21.22
N ILE A 40 -1.07 14.60 21.11
CA ILE A 40 -1.98 14.25 22.21
C ILE A 40 -2.16 12.72 22.24
N ALA A 41 -1.51 12.05 23.19
CA ALA A 41 -1.76 10.64 23.47
C ALA A 41 -2.99 10.49 24.39
N THR A 42 -4.05 9.85 23.90
CA THR A 42 -5.23 9.53 24.72
C THR A 42 -4.92 8.31 25.60
N LYS A 43 -4.97 8.50 26.92
CA LYS A 43 -4.87 7.41 27.89
C LYS A 43 -6.15 6.58 27.92
N ALA A 44 -6.01 5.29 28.20
CA ALA A 44 -7.18 4.44 28.44
C ALA A 44 -7.94 4.95 29.69
N PRO A 45 -9.29 4.90 29.70
CA PRO A 45 -10.07 5.31 30.86
C PRO A 45 -9.72 4.45 32.07
N LEU A 46 -9.42 5.11 33.20
CA LEU A 46 -9.11 4.44 34.46
C LEU A 46 -10.42 3.97 35.10
N VAL A 47 -10.70 2.68 35.04
CA VAL A 47 -11.78 2.05 35.82
C VAL A 47 -11.20 1.51 37.10
N VAL A 48 -11.75 1.92 38.24
CA VAL A 48 -11.38 1.38 39.55
C VAL A 48 -11.96 -0.03 39.66
N PRO A 49 -11.13 -1.09 39.75
CA PRO A 49 -11.64 -2.44 39.91
C PRO A 49 -12.36 -2.57 41.26
N PRO A 50 -13.41 -3.42 41.35
CA PRO A 50 -14.14 -3.64 42.59
C PRO A 50 -13.29 -4.30 43.69
N ASP A 51 -12.16 -4.92 43.34
CA ASP A 51 -11.18 -5.48 44.28
C ASP A 51 -9.82 -4.77 44.17
N TYR A 52 -9.33 -4.30 45.33
CA TYR A 52 -8.04 -3.61 45.48
C TYR A 52 -6.88 -4.58 45.79
N ALA A 53 -7.10 -5.89 45.73
CA ALA A 53 -6.10 -6.92 46.01
C ALA A 53 -5.10 -7.10 44.85
N LEU A 54 -4.67 -6.01 44.22
CA LEU A 54 -3.62 -6.06 43.21
C LEU A 54 -2.29 -6.31 43.90
N ARG A 55 -1.65 -7.43 43.54
CA ARG A 55 -0.28 -7.71 43.98
C ARG A 55 0.61 -6.59 43.44
N PRO A 56 1.44 -5.94 44.29
CA PRO A 56 2.38 -4.95 43.80
C PRO A 56 3.23 -5.55 42.68
N PRO A 57 3.41 -4.85 41.55
CA PRO A 57 4.25 -5.34 40.47
C PRO A 57 5.66 -5.56 41.02
N ARG A 58 6.29 -6.68 40.66
CA ARG A 58 7.63 -6.97 41.16
C ARG A 58 8.60 -5.92 40.61
N PRO A 59 9.57 -5.44 41.41
CA PRO A 59 10.62 -4.57 40.90
C PRO A 59 11.29 -5.21 39.69
N GLY A 60 11.25 -4.53 38.53
CA GLY A 60 11.85 -5.00 37.27
C GLY A 60 10.91 -5.70 36.27
N GLU A 61 9.63 -5.89 36.60
CA GLU A 61 8.65 -6.44 35.65
C GLU A 61 8.27 -5.39 34.60
N THR A 62 8.25 -5.78 33.33
CA THR A 62 7.94 -4.87 32.21
C THR A 62 6.53 -4.34 32.40
N ARG A 63 6.41 -3.01 32.60
CA ARG A 63 5.09 -2.37 32.62
C ARG A 63 4.45 -2.55 31.24
N PRO A 64 3.14 -2.84 31.14
CA PRO A 64 2.41 -2.66 29.90
C PRO A 64 2.64 -1.22 29.45
N GLN A 65 3.45 -1.03 28.42
CA GLN A 65 3.72 0.31 27.91
C GLN A 65 2.47 0.83 27.23
N GLU A 66 2.11 2.08 27.49
CA GLU A 66 1.05 2.72 26.72
C GLU A 66 1.52 2.81 25.27
N LEU A 67 0.86 2.05 24.39
CA LEU A 67 1.10 2.10 22.95
C LEU A 67 0.84 3.52 22.45
N SER A 68 1.75 4.02 21.61
CA SER A 68 1.49 5.24 20.84
C SER A 68 0.21 5.07 20.00
N PRO A 69 -0.48 6.16 19.61
CA PRO A 69 -1.67 6.07 18.76
C PRO A 69 -1.42 5.28 17.47
N SER A 70 -0.24 5.42 16.87
CA SER A 70 0.19 4.65 15.69
C SER A 70 0.33 3.16 15.97
N GLU A 71 0.96 2.77 17.07
CA GLU A 71 1.13 1.36 17.44
C GLU A 71 -0.21 0.72 17.80
N ARG A 72 -1.12 1.46 18.46
CA ARG A 72 -2.49 0.99 18.73
C ARG A 72 -3.27 0.77 17.43
N ALA A 73 -3.21 1.71 16.49
CA ALA A 73 -3.86 1.55 15.19
C ALA A 73 -3.31 0.34 14.44
N GLN A 74 -1.99 0.14 14.48
CA GLN A 74 -1.36 -1.03 13.89
C GLN A 74 -1.82 -2.33 14.57
N GLN A 75 -1.90 -2.38 15.90
CA GLN A 75 -2.40 -3.55 16.64
C GLN A 75 -3.86 -3.88 16.29
N VAL A 76 -4.71 -2.85 16.07
CA VAL A 76 -6.10 -3.07 15.64
C VAL A 76 -6.18 -3.63 14.22
N LEU A 77 -5.34 -3.12 13.31
CA LEU A 77 -5.38 -3.52 11.89
C LEU A 77 -4.71 -4.87 11.63
N LEU A 78 -3.58 -5.14 12.29
CA LEU A 78 -2.75 -6.32 12.04
C LEU A 78 -2.90 -7.39 13.13
N GLY A 79 -3.55 -7.07 14.24
CA GLY A 79 -3.60 -7.92 15.43
C GLY A 79 -2.39 -7.72 16.34
N ASP A 80 -2.46 -8.29 17.53
CA ASP A 80 -1.37 -8.26 18.50
C ASP A 80 -0.29 -9.29 18.15
N ALA A 81 0.92 -8.81 17.85
CA ALA A 81 2.06 -9.67 17.55
C ALA A 81 2.55 -10.49 18.77
N SER A 82 2.16 -10.11 19.99
CA SER A 82 2.44 -10.82 21.23
C SER A 82 1.34 -11.79 21.65
N ALA A 83 0.27 -11.94 20.84
CA ALA A 83 -0.82 -12.86 21.11
C ALA A 83 -0.30 -14.30 21.28
N GLN A 84 -0.94 -15.06 22.17
CA GLN A 84 -0.64 -16.48 22.32
C GLN A 84 -0.82 -17.21 20.98
N PRO A 85 0.01 -18.25 20.69
CA PRO A 85 -0.18 -19.08 19.51
C PRO A 85 -1.61 -19.65 19.48
N PRO A 86 -2.25 -19.72 18.30
CA PRO A 86 -3.62 -20.21 18.18
C PRO A 86 -3.75 -21.64 18.72
N SER A 87 -4.82 -21.89 19.44
CA SER A 87 -5.17 -23.21 19.97
C SER A 87 -5.37 -24.23 18.85
N THR A 88 -5.35 -25.53 19.18
CA THR A 88 -5.56 -26.60 18.20
C THR A 88 -6.91 -26.49 17.47
N GLY A 89 -7.96 -26.05 18.17
CA GLY A 89 -9.29 -25.81 17.59
C GLY A 89 -9.28 -24.63 16.61
N GLU A 90 -8.62 -23.53 16.96
CA GLU A 90 -8.48 -22.36 16.07
C GLU A 90 -7.64 -22.70 14.84
N GLN A 91 -6.57 -23.49 14.98
CA GLN A 91 -5.79 -23.95 13.84
C GLN A 91 -6.63 -24.79 12.86
N MET A 92 -7.56 -25.61 13.35
CA MET A 92 -8.47 -26.37 12.50
C MET A 92 -9.46 -25.45 11.77
N LEU A 93 -9.94 -24.40 12.45
CA LEU A 93 -10.81 -23.40 11.84
C LEU A 93 -10.06 -22.61 10.75
N LEU A 94 -8.82 -22.19 11.01
CA LEU A 94 -7.96 -21.49 10.05
C LEU A 94 -7.65 -22.35 8.82
N ARG A 95 -7.43 -23.65 9.02
CA ARG A 95 -7.27 -24.62 7.91
C ARG A 95 -8.54 -24.75 7.09
N LYS A 96 -9.71 -24.85 7.73
CA LYS A 96 -11.01 -24.85 7.03
C LYS A 96 -11.28 -23.54 6.28
N ALA A 97 -10.85 -22.41 6.84
CA ALA A 97 -10.94 -21.09 6.23
C ALA A 97 -9.87 -20.83 5.16
N ASN A 98 -9.02 -21.81 4.85
CA ASN A 98 -7.91 -21.71 3.91
C ASN A 98 -6.97 -20.50 4.18
N ALA A 99 -6.81 -20.11 5.45
CA ALA A 99 -6.03 -18.92 5.82
C ALA A 99 -4.53 -19.04 5.47
N PHE A 100 -4.03 -20.27 5.28
CA PHE A 100 -2.63 -20.54 4.94
C PHE A 100 -2.36 -20.65 3.43
N GLY A 101 -3.40 -20.64 2.59
CA GLY A 101 -3.29 -20.81 1.14
C GLY A 101 -3.13 -19.50 0.35
N VAL A 102 -2.71 -18.41 0.99
CA VAL A 102 -2.59 -17.11 0.35
C VAL A 102 -1.26 -17.00 -0.39
N ASP A 103 -1.30 -16.66 -1.68
CA ASP A 103 -0.10 -16.36 -2.47
C ASP A 103 0.57 -15.07 -1.93
N PRO A 104 1.85 -15.10 -1.53
CA PRO A 104 2.55 -13.91 -1.03
C PRO A 104 2.66 -12.79 -2.09
N SER A 105 2.59 -13.13 -3.37
CA SER A 105 2.60 -12.21 -4.50
C SER A 105 1.21 -11.67 -4.87
N ILE A 106 0.13 -12.06 -4.18
CA ILE A 106 -1.25 -11.66 -4.53
C ILE A 106 -1.43 -10.14 -4.63
N ARG A 107 -0.70 -9.36 -3.83
CA ARG A 107 -0.75 -7.89 -3.91
C ARG A 107 -0.11 -7.35 -5.18
N GLN A 108 0.95 -7.98 -5.67
CA GLN A 108 1.62 -7.61 -6.91
C GLN A 108 0.79 -8.03 -8.12
N LEU A 109 0.22 -9.24 -8.07
CA LEU A 109 -0.74 -9.72 -9.07
C LEU A 109 -1.95 -8.81 -9.14
N LEU A 110 -2.60 -8.53 -8.00
CA LEU A 110 -3.74 -7.63 -7.93
C LEU A 110 -3.40 -6.21 -8.36
N ALA A 111 -2.19 -5.71 -8.09
CA ALA A 111 -1.74 -4.42 -8.57
C ALA A 111 -1.46 -4.41 -10.08
N ALA A 112 -0.99 -5.52 -10.66
CA ALA A 112 -0.85 -5.67 -12.11
C ALA A 112 -2.23 -5.77 -12.79
N GLU A 113 -3.16 -6.54 -12.21
CA GLU A 113 -4.54 -6.68 -12.67
C GLU A 113 -5.33 -5.37 -12.53
N ASN A 114 -5.22 -4.69 -11.39
CA ASN A 114 -5.92 -3.42 -11.12
C ASN A 114 -5.15 -2.20 -11.62
N GLY A 115 -3.87 -2.31 -11.98
CA GLY A 115 -3.08 -1.24 -12.56
C GLY A 115 -3.66 -0.74 -13.89
N GLY A 116 -4.45 -1.58 -14.58
CA GLY A 116 -5.28 -1.20 -15.73
C GLY A 116 -6.63 -0.56 -15.37
N ARG A 117 -7.13 -0.70 -14.14
CA ARG A 117 -8.30 0.01 -13.59
C ARG A 117 -7.92 1.36 -12.97
N GLY A 118 -6.88 2.01 -13.51
CA GLY A 118 -6.50 3.39 -13.19
C GLY A 118 -7.49 4.44 -13.74
N GLU A 119 -8.46 4.04 -14.55
CA GLU A 119 -9.63 4.85 -14.84
C GLU A 119 -10.67 4.62 -13.74
N LYS A 120 -10.61 5.43 -12.67
CA LYS A 120 -11.87 5.79 -11.99
C LYS A 120 -12.75 6.33 -13.10
N ASP A 121 -13.97 5.82 -13.26
CA ASP A 121 -14.88 6.27 -14.31
C ASP A 121 -14.75 7.78 -14.45
N ARG A 122 -14.20 8.24 -15.58
CA ARG A 122 -14.04 9.66 -15.91
C ARG A 122 -15.38 10.39 -15.88
N SER A 123 -16.49 9.65 -15.77
CA SER A 123 -17.80 10.19 -15.49
C SER A 123 -17.91 10.65 -14.03
N LEU A 124 -17.82 9.77 -13.03
CA LEU A 124 -18.22 10.13 -11.67
C LEU A 124 -17.24 11.07 -10.95
N ALA A 125 -15.94 10.73 -10.96
CA ALA A 125 -14.94 11.56 -10.29
C ALA A 125 -14.81 12.94 -10.93
N ASN A 126 -14.95 13.00 -12.26
CA ASN A 126 -14.89 14.23 -13.04
C ASN A 126 -16.22 15.02 -12.91
N GLN A 127 -17.38 14.36 -12.79
CA GLN A 127 -18.66 15.02 -12.49
C GLN A 127 -18.69 15.66 -11.10
N ILE A 128 -18.02 15.05 -10.11
CA ILE A 128 -17.91 15.63 -8.76
C ILE A 128 -16.91 16.81 -8.75
N MET A 129 -15.77 16.69 -9.46
CA MET A 129 -14.76 17.77 -9.52
C MET A 129 -15.16 18.92 -10.44
N PHE A 130 -15.76 18.62 -11.59
CA PHE A 130 -16.23 19.54 -12.64
C PHE A 130 -17.77 19.53 -12.70
N TRP A 131 -18.41 19.72 -11.55
CA TRP A 131 -19.88 19.79 -11.40
C TRP A 131 -20.56 20.95 -12.16
N LYS A 132 -19.79 21.79 -12.85
CA LYS A 132 -20.30 22.82 -13.76
C LYS A 132 -20.44 22.23 -15.16
N PHE A 133 -21.67 22.22 -15.65
CA PHE A 133 -22.02 21.76 -16.98
C PHE A 133 -22.08 22.95 -17.95
N ASP A 134 -21.55 22.79 -19.15
CA ASP A 134 -21.84 23.68 -20.29
C ASP A 134 -22.70 22.91 -21.30
N GLY A 135 -24.01 23.11 -21.21
CA GLY A 135 -25.00 22.28 -21.91
C GLY A 135 -25.11 20.87 -21.31
N ASP A 136 -25.02 19.85 -22.16
CA ASP A 136 -25.18 18.42 -21.79
C ASP A 136 -23.83 17.70 -21.57
N LYS A 137 -22.72 18.46 -21.55
CA LYS A 137 -21.36 17.95 -21.37
C LYS A 137 -20.70 18.59 -20.16
N VAL A 138 -19.87 17.80 -19.48
CA VAL A 138 -19.02 18.27 -18.38
C VAL A 138 -17.89 19.11 -18.98
N ASP A 139 -17.74 20.36 -18.53
CA ASP A 139 -16.60 21.20 -18.90
C ASP A 139 -15.37 20.73 -18.12
N ASP A 140 -14.57 19.89 -18.75
CA ASP A 140 -13.36 19.31 -18.17
C ASP A 140 -12.09 20.09 -18.52
N SER A 141 -12.19 21.26 -19.14
CA SER A 141 -11.07 22.08 -19.64
C SER A 141 -10.00 22.44 -18.60
N ALA A 142 -10.37 22.42 -17.31
CA ALA A 142 -9.45 22.67 -16.19
C ALA A 142 -8.92 21.38 -15.53
N ALA A 143 -9.16 20.20 -16.11
CA ALA A 143 -8.77 18.93 -15.50
C ALA A 143 -7.24 18.69 -15.51
N PRO A 144 -6.61 18.42 -14.35
CA PRO A 144 -5.16 18.18 -14.27
C PRO A 144 -4.68 16.95 -15.04
N LEU A 145 -5.58 16.02 -15.37
CA LEU A 145 -5.30 14.75 -16.04
C LEU A 145 -6.09 14.64 -17.36
N GLN A 146 -6.03 15.68 -18.20
CA GLN A 146 -6.54 15.57 -19.55
C GLN A 146 -5.62 14.73 -20.42
N VAL A 147 -6.23 13.96 -21.32
CA VAL A 147 -5.52 13.33 -22.44
C VAL A 147 -5.81 14.20 -23.65
N ASP A 148 -4.79 14.94 -24.12
CA ASP A 148 -4.95 15.94 -25.19
C ASP A 148 -5.54 15.36 -26.48
N ASN A 149 -5.18 14.12 -26.82
CA ASN A 149 -5.79 13.36 -27.92
C ASN A 149 -6.22 11.95 -27.44
N PRO A 150 -7.52 11.77 -27.11
CA PRO A 150 -8.03 10.50 -26.62
C PRO A 150 -7.86 9.35 -27.63
N GLU A 151 -8.03 9.62 -28.92
CA GLU A 151 -7.99 8.58 -29.96
C GLU A 151 -6.58 8.03 -30.15
N GLU A 152 -5.57 8.90 -30.19
CA GLU A 152 -4.17 8.50 -30.28
C GLU A 152 -3.71 7.73 -29.04
N TRP A 153 -4.15 8.17 -27.87
CA TRP A 153 -3.84 7.49 -26.61
C TRP A 153 -4.42 6.07 -26.56
N MET A 154 -5.68 5.90 -27.02
CA MET A 154 -6.32 4.59 -27.11
C MET A 154 -5.62 3.68 -28.13
N ALA A 155 -5.26 4.22 -29.31
CA ALA A 155 -4.54 3.46 -30.32
C ALA A 155 -3.15 3.00 -29.84
N ALA A 156 -2.42 3.87 -29.13
CA ALA A 156 -1.13 3.53 -28.52
C ALA A 156 -1.28 2.44 -27.44
N ARG A 157 -2.35 2.51 -26.65
CA ARG A 157 -2.66 1.52 -25.62
C ARG A 157 -3.05 0.17 -26.20
N ASP A 158 -3.89 0.14 -27.24
CA ASP A 158 -4.26 -1.07 -27.95
C ASP A 158 -3.03 -1.77 -28.54
N LYS A 159 -2.09 -0.98 -29.09
CA LYS A 159 -0.81 -1.50 -29.57
C LYS A 159 0.02 -2.11 -28.44
N ALA A 160 0.08 -1.47 -27.27
CA ALA A 160 0.80 -1.98 -26.10
C ALA A 160 0.16 -3.28 -25.56
N ILE A 161 -1.17 -3.34 -25.52
CA ILE A 161 -1.93 -4.53 -25.11
C ILE A 161 -1.65 -5.69 -26.06
N LYS A 162 -1.74 -5.46 -27.38
CA LYS A 162 -1.44 -6.48 -28.40
C LYS A 162 0.00 -6.97 -28.33
N ALA A 163 0.95 -6.08 -28.05
CA ALA A 163 2.35 -6.46 -27.89
C ALA A 163 2.60 -7.40 -26.69
N VAL A 164 1.79 -7.28 -25.63
CA VAL A 164 1.90 -8.14 -24.42
C VAL A 164 1.12 -9.44 -24.58
N ILE A 165 -0.05 -9.41 -25.22
CA ILE A 165 -0.95 -10.57 -25.35
C ILE A 165 -0.56 -11.48 -26.54
N GLY A 166 0.12 -10.94 -27.56
CA GLY A 166 0.35 -11.62 -28.83
C GLY A 166 -0.89 -11.61 -29.73
N ASP A 167 -0.70 -11.71 -31.05
CA ASP A 167 -1.76 -11.48 -32.07
C ASP A 167 -2.94 -12.48 -32.04
N GLU A 168 -2.85 -13.57 -31.27
CA GLU A 168 -3.83 -14.68 -31.33
C GLU A 168 -4.75 -14.79 -30.09
N GLY A 169 -4.66 -13.85 -29.15
CA GLY A 169 -5.57 -13.81 -28.00
C GLY A 169 -6.92 -13.18 -28.37
N GLU A 170 -7.89 -13.98 -28.83
CA GLU A 170 -9.27 -13.51 -29.03
C GLU A 170 -9.92 -13.20 -27.67
N VAL A 171 -9.84 -11.94 -27.24
CA VAL A 171 -10.54 -11.46 -26.05
C VAL A 171 -11.93 -10.98 -26.48
N GLU A 172 -12.91 -11.87 -26.40
CA GLU A 172 -14.31 -11.55 -26.62
C GLU A 172 -14.86 -10.79 -25.39
N ILE A 173 -14.77 -9.45 -25.40
CA ILE A 173 -15.41 -8.62 -24.37
C ILE A 173 -16.91 -8.56 -24.68
N LYS A 174 -17.67 -9.52 -24.15
CA LYS A 174 -19.12 -9.48 -24.16
C LYS A 174 -19.60 -8.40 -23.19
N ASP A 175 -20.06 -7.28 -23.73
CA ASP A 175 -20.76 -6.25 -22.97
C ASP A 175 -22.17 -6.76 -22.61
N SER A 176 -22.25 -7.63 -21.60
CA SER A 176 -23.53 -8.05 -21.06
C SER A 176 -24.05 -6.93 -20.15
N LYS A 177 -25.14 -6.29 -20.57
CA LYS A 177 -25.83 -5.19 -19.87
C LYS A 177 -26.50 -5.60 -18.54
N SER A 178 -25.99 -6.63 -17.87
CA SER A 178 -26.51 -7.14 -16.60
C SER A 178 -25.33 -7.53 -15.72
N LEU A 179 -24.92 -6.60 -14.86
CA LEU A 179 -24.05 -6.88 -13.71
C LEU A 179 -24.79 -7.80 -12.73
N GLY A 180 -24.72 -9.11 -12.97
CA GLY A 180 -25.11 -10.13 -12.00
C GLY A 180 -24.02 -10.26 -10.94
N LEU A 181 -24.05 -9.41 -9.92
CA LEU A 181 -23.24 -9.60 -8.72
C LEU A 181 -23.73 -10.86 -8.00
N PRO A 182 -22.87 -11.85 -7.69
CA PRO A 182 -23.26 -12.96 -6.84
C PRO A 182 -23.54 -12.42 -5.43
N GLY A 183 -24.81 -12.46 -5.01
CA GLY A 183 -25.24 -12.07 -3.67
C GLY A 183 -26.31 -10.97 -3.59
N VAL A 184 -26.85 -10.50 -4.71
CA VAL A 184 -28.05 -9.63 -4.70
C VAL A 184 -29.24 -10.45 -5.20
N PHE A 185 -30.12 -10.82 -4.26
CA PHE A 185 -31.51 -11.17 -4.56
C PHE A 185 -32.34 -9.89 -4.63
#